data_AF-E6QW65-F1
#
_entry.id   AF-E6QW65-F1
#
_cell.length_a   1.000
_cell.length_b   1.000
_cell.length_c   1.000
_cell.angle_alpha   90.00
_cell.angle_beta   90.00
_cell.angle_gamma   90.00
#
_symmetry.space_group_name_H-M   'P 1'
#
loop_
_entity.id
_entity.type
_entity.pdbx_description
1 polymer ?
#
loop_
_entity_poly.entity_id
_entity_poly.type
_entity_poly.pdbx_seq_one_letter_code
_entity_poly.pdbx_strand_id
1 'polypeptide(L)' 'MGTVFDMQAFYRWLAEASDKELVQRHSILLVFIKNVETVSTRENAQFHLRKIEEEMLVRALK' A
#
# COMPACT_ATOMS: atom_id res chain seq x y z
N MET A 1 -22.80 2.32 5.37
CA MET A 1 -21.82 1.52 4.61
C MET A 1 -20.67 2.42 4.18
N GLY A 2 -19.72 2.64 5.07
CA GLY A 2 -18.48 3.34 4.76
C GLY A 2 -17.38 2.55 5.41
N THR A 3 -16.76 1.64 4.66
CA THR A 3 -15.48 1.05 5.04
C THR A 3 -14.48 2.20 5.01
N VAL A 4 -14.44 2.96 6.11
CA VAL A 4 -13.32 3.84 6.40
C VAL A 4 -12.13 2.90 6.38
N PHE A 5 -11.27 3.05 5.39
CA PHE A 5 -10.00 2.35 5.33
C PHE A 5 -9.33 2.56 6.69
N ASP A 6 -9.28 1.50 7.49
CA ASP A 6 -8.70 1.57 8.81
C ASP A 6 -7.19 1.70 8.63
N MET A 7 -6.72 2.95 8.70
CA MET A 7 -5.30 3.27 8.63
C MET A 7 -4.50 2.51 9.69
N GLN A 8 -5.09 2.25 10.86
CA GLN A 8 -4.44 1.49 11.92
C GLN A 8 -4.25 0.02 11.52
N ALA A 9 -5.26 -0.58 10.87
CA ALA A 9 -5.13 -1.92 10.31
C ALA A 9 -4.07 -1.98 9.20
N PHE A 10 -3.99 -0.95 8.35
CA PHE A 10 -2.96 -0.86 7.31
C PHE A 10 -1.55 -0.81 7.90
N TYR A 11 -1.29 0.07 8.87
CA TYR A 11 0.05 0.17 9.49
C TYR A 11 0.42 -1.08 10.29
N ARG A 12 -0.56 -1.74 10.93
CA ARG A 12 -0.33 -3.02 11.60
C ARG A 12 0.09 -4.09 10.59
N TRP A 13 -0.65 -4.22 9.50
CA TRP A 13 -0.28 -5.13 8.42
C TRP A 13 1.10 -4.78 7.85
N LEU A 14 1.41 -3.50 7.61
CA LEU A 14 2.69 -3.07 7.06
C LEU A 14 3.88 -3.49 7.94
N ALA A 15 3.72 -3.42 9.26
CA ALA A 15 4.74 -3.84 10.22
C ALA A 15 4.93 -5.36 10.27
N GLU A 16 3.85 -6.13 10.08
CA GLU A 16 3.85 -7.60 10.19
C GLU A 16 4.08 -8.31 8.84
N ALA A 17 3.86 -7.62 7.72
CA ALA A 17 3.97 -8.19 6.38
C ALA A 17 5.39 -8.69 6.09
N SER A 18 5.47 -9.84 5.43
CA SER A 18 6.72 -10.35 4.87
C SER A 18 7.14 -9.57 3.62
N ASP A 19 8.42 -9.64 3.25
CA ASP A 19 8.92 -8.94 2.05
C ASP A 19 8.23 -9.41 0.76
N LYS A 20 7.85 -10.70 0.71
CA LYS A 20 7.07 -11.25 -0.40
C LYS A 20 5.68 -10.60 -0.50
N GLU A 21 5.01 -10.40 0.64
CA GLU A 21 3.70 -9.74 0.67
C GLU A 21 3.79 -8.27 0.30
N LEU A 22 4.86 -7.58 0.71
CA LEU A 22 5.12 -6.19 0.31
C LEU A 22 5.27 -6.08 -1.21
N VAL A 23 6.10 -6.92 -1.83
CA VAL A 23 6.29 -6.95 -3.30
C VAL A 23 4.99 -7.28 -4.03
N GLN A 24 4.24 -8.26 -3.53
CA GLN A 24 2.95 -8.64 -4.13
C GLN A 24 1.95 -7.49 -4.06
N ARG A 25 1.81 -6.84 -2.89
CA ARG A 25 0.87 -5.73 -2.70
C ARG A 25 1.27 -4.50 -3.50
N HIS A 26 2.57 -4.21 -3.61
CA HIS A 26 3.13 -3.17 -4.46
C HIS A 26 2.70 -3.36 -5.92
N SER A 27 2.88 -4.58 -6.45
CA SER A 27 2.49 -4.92 -7.83
C SER A 27 0.98 -4.75 -8.06
N ILE A 28 0.16 -5.18 -7.10
CA ILE A 28 -1.31 -5.04 -7.17
C ILE A 28 -1.71 -3.55 -7.20
N LEU A 29 -1.12 -2.73 -6.32
CA LEU A 29 -1.43 -1.30 -6.24
C LEU A 29 -1.02 -0.55 -7.50
N LEU A 30 0.13 -0.88 -8.10
CA LEU A 30 0.54 -0.28 -9.38
C LEU A 30 -0.49 -0.55 -10.49
N VAL A 31 -0.95 -1.80 -10.61
CA VAL A 31 -1.97 -2.16 -11.60
C VAL A 31 -3.29 -1.46 -11.28
N PHE A 32 -3.69 -1.41 -10.01
CA PHE A 32 -4.91 -0.74 -9.59
C PHE A 32 -4.92 0.75 -9.91
N ILE A 33 -3.84 1.48 -9.56
CA ILE A 33 -3.68 2.92 -9.81
C ILE A 33 -3.77 3.25 -11.31
N LYS A 34 -3.25 2.38 -12.17
CA LYS A 34 -3.32 2.55 -13.63
C LYS A 34 -4.75 2.46 -14.18
N ASN A 35 -5.60 1.65 -13.55
CA ASN A 35 -6.94 1.35 -14.06
C ASN A 35 -8.07 2.11 -13.32
N VAL A 36 -7.80 2.70 -12.16
CA VAL A 36 -8.83 3.42 -11.39
C VAL A 36 -9.11 4.80 -12.02
N GLU A 37 -10.38 5.08 -12.30
CA GLU A 37 -10.82 6.35 -12.88
C GLU A 37 -11.05 7.43 -11.81
N THR A 38 -11.46 7.01 -10.62
CA THR A 38 -11.76 7.92 -9.51
C THR A 38 -10.47 8.50 -8.92
N VAL A 39 -10.33 9.83 -8.99
CA VAL A 39 -9.13 10.56 -8.53
C VAL A 39 -8.85 10.34 -7.04
N SER A 40 -9.86 10.49 -6.17
CA SER A 40 -9.68 10.29 -4.72
C SER A 40 -9.26 8.86 -4.36
N THR A 41 -9.77 7.86 -5.09
CA THR A 41 -9.37 6.47 -4.92
C THR A 41 -7.95 6.23 -5.41
N ARG A 42 -7.55 6.90 -6.51
CA ARG A 42 -6.18 6.88 -7.01
C ARG A 42 -5.20 7.47 -6.00
N GLU A 43 -5.52 8.63 -5.44
CA GLU A 43 -4.70 9.34 -4.44
C GLU A 43 -4.51 8.48 -3.18
N ASN A 44 -5.58 7.86 -2.68
CA ASN A 44 -5.49 6.93 -1.55
C ASN A 44 -4.61 5.72 -1.87
N ALA A 45 -4.76 5.13 -3.06
CA ALA A 45 -3.92 4.00 -3.47
C ALA A 45 -2.44 4.40 -3.63
N GLN A 46 -2.16 5.59 -4.15
CA GLN A 46 -0.81 6.16 -4.24
C GLN A 46 -0.20 6.40 -2.86
N PHE A 47 -0.98 6.88 -1.91
CA PHE A 47 -0.54 7.02 -0.52
C PHE A 47 -0.11 5.67 0.07
N HIS A 48 -0.93 4.62 -0.07
CA HIS A 48 -0.58 3.28 0.41
C HIS A 48 0.63 2.69 -0.31
N LEU A 49 0.74 2.89 -1.62
CA LEU A 49 1.89 2.44 -2.41
C LEU A 49 3.18 3.06 -1.88
N ARG A 50 3.20 4.38 -1.67
CA ARG A 50 4.36 5.09 -1.13
C ARG A 50 4.78 4.55 0.23
N LYS A 51 3.83 4.24 1.12
CA LYS A 51 4.14 3.67 2.44
C LYS A 51 4.74 2.27 2.37
N ILE A 52 4.30 1.46 1.41
CA ILE A 52 4.91 0.14 1.15
C ILE A 52 6.32 0.31 0.62
N GLU A 53 6.56 1.25 -0.31
CA GLU A 53 7.90 1.52 -0.86
C GLU A 53 8.87 2.04 0.22
N GLU A 54 8.42 2.94 1.09
CA GLU A 54 9.19 3.42 2.24
C GLU A 54 9.61 2.25 3.15
N GLU A 55 8.69 1.34 3.47
CA GLU A 55 8.98 0.16 4.29
C GLU A 55 9.96 -0.80 3.60
N MET A 56 9.77 -1.08 2.31
CA MET A 56 10.67 -1.95 1.54
C MET A 56 12.09 -1.38 1.51
N LEU A 57 12.25 -0.06 1.34
CA LEU A 57 13.56 0.60 1.37
C LEU A 57 14.20 0.51 2.75
N VAL A 58 13.44 0.75 3.83
CA VAL A 58 13.95 0.63 5.20
C VAL A 58 14.47 -0.78 5.49
N ARG A 59 13.78 -1.82 4.99
CA ARG A 59 14.22 -3.21 5.16
C ARG A 59 15.43 -3.57 4.31
N ALA A 60 15.53 -3.04 3.09
CA ALA A 60 16.69 -3.26 2.23
C ALA A 60 17.98 -2.62 2.74
N LEU A 61 17.88 -1.59 3.59
CA LEU A 61 19.01 -0.91 4.23
C LEU A 61 19.46 -1.55 5.55
N LYS A 62 18.71 -2.55 6.07
CA LYS A 62 19.11 -3.34 7.25
C LYS A 62 19.98 -4.52 6.84
#